data_AF-A0A2R6DEB6-F1
#
_entry.id   AF-A0A2R6DEB6-F1
#
_cell.length_a   1.000
_cell.length_b   1.000
_cell.length_c   1.000
_cell.angle_alpha   90.00
_cell.angle_beta   90.00
_cell.angle_gamma   90.00
#
_symmetry.space_group_name_H-M   'P 1'
#
loop_
_entity.id
_entity.type
_entity.pdbx_description
1 polymer ?
#
loop_
_entity_poly.entity_id
_entity_poly.type
_entity_poly.pdbx_seq_one_letter_code
_entity_poly.pdbx_strand_id
1 'polypeptide(L)'
;MGVEPVEYLVETRRPTTGITHGSLIPFDNIPQILQEPLQQAVEGGYETEEVSRELLAAIDTFRTYEYATEFEPYVRIDGTAYKFEPTVPTFVASLPAATEETIVEESDPDRTFTWAFDHEFDSPAVETFVHVVAWRGNSANNRHEYRRSALPDPVEAFVSQYDYVEDEYGISELETEWRHEDPPYTLEAHELTPDMRWDREVLAVSGMEPLLGSTVREVLASPHREPATESQSHHINVSHDLPEQFVETFTESARSEQVPFVQREGDVYEIRVEETTPDLVPVSLSSTVVGDDTGTEAIELTVAVETDGRAAISEPEVRLYSRGATPTVLWIRADGERHLLDSDAYADDMWESAPDDPALDRRLGTSASATITPDSPLTAAYEIPADLPPGTYHSDGLFTIEWDVSGQLREAAYPFRCTITIPGR
;
A
#
# COMPACT_ATOMS: atom_id res chain seq x y z
N MET A 1 28.70 -9.95 25.75
CA MET A 1 27.90 -9.12 24.83
C MET A 1 28.30 -9.44 23.41
N GLY A 2 27.36 -9.31 22.49
CA GLY A 2 27.56 -9.60 21.08
C GLY A 2 26.51 -8.88 20.27
N VAL A 3 26.86 -8.56 19.03
CA VAL A 3 25.90 -8.13 18.03
C VAL A 3 25.92 -9.15 16.91
N GLU A 4 24.75 -9.61 16.52
CA GLU A 4 24.59 -10.58 15.43
C GLU A 4 23.65 -10.01 14.37
N PRO A 5 23.99 -10.16 13.07
CA PRO A 5 23.07 -9.81 12.00
C PRO A 5 21.84 -10.74 12.06
N VAL A 6 20.70 -10.20 11.68
CA VAL A 6 19.44 -10.95 11.61
C VAL A 6 19.10 -11.22 10.15
N GLU A 7 18.67 -12.44 9.86
CA GLU A 7 18.41 -12.87 8.48
C GLU A 7 17.14 -12.24 7.90
N TYR A 8 16.09 -12.09 8.72
CA TYR A 8 14.76 -11.68 8.26
C TYR A 8 14.29 -10.35 8.87
N LEU A 9 13.72 -9.52 8.00
CA LEU A 9 12.92 -8.36 8.36
C LEU A 9 11.44 -8.71 8.22
N VAL A 10 10.63 -8.40 9.23
CA VAL A 10 9.18 -8.60 9.18
C VAL A 10 8.49 -7.26 9.24
N GLU A 11 7.83 -6.88 8.15
CA GLU A 11 7.02 -5.67 8.10
C GLU A 11 5.56 -6.04 8.35
N THR A 12 4.86 -5.24 9.17
CA THR A 12 3.41 -5.32 9.32
C THR A 12 2.75 -3.98 9.12
N ARG A 13 1.68 -3.97 8.33
CA ARG A 13 0.91 -2.77 8.03
C ARG A 13 -0.57 -3.03 7.85
N ARG A 14 -1.36 -1.96 7.85
CA ARG A 14 -2.74 -2.04 7.36
C ARG A 14 -2.69 -2.13 5.83
N PRO A 15 -3.46 -3.02 5.19
CA PRO A 15 -3.54 -3.05 3.74
C PRO A 15 -3.98 -1.69 3.19
N THR A 16 -3.33 -1.27 2.10
CA THR A 16 -3.64 -0.01 1.39
C THR A 16 -4.51 -0.24 0.16
N THR A 17 -4.74 -1.49 -0.22
CA THR A 17 -5.58 -1.93 -1.35
C THR A 17 -6.84 -2.63 -0.83
N GLY A 18 -7.83 -2.85 -1.70
CA GLY A 18 -9.09 -3.53 -1.37
C GLY A 18 -10.23 -2.59 -0.96
N ILE A 19 -11.40 -3.18 -0.71
CA ILE A 19 -12.63 -2.47 -0.37
C ILE A 19 -12.56 -2.00 1.10
N THR A 20 -12.16 -0.75 1.28
CA THR A 20 -12.10 -0.16 2.62
C THR A 20 -13.50 0.21 3.13
N HIS A 21 -13.61 0.62 4.40
CA HIS A 21 -14.91 1.11 4.90
C HIS A 21 -15.40 2.34 4.11
N GLY A 22 -14.49 3.20 3.63
CA GLY A 22 -14.85 4.36 2.81
C GLY A 22 -15.41 3.98 1.43
N SER A 23 -15.09 2.78 0.94
CA SER A 23 -15.58 2.24 -0.33
C SER A 23 -16.99 1.63 -0.22
N LEU A 24 -17.51 1.44 1.01
CA LEU A 24 -18.84 0.88 1.24
C LEU A 24 -19.88 2.00 1.37
N ILE A 25 -20.80 2.08 0.43
CA ILE A 25 -21.89 3.06 0.45
C ILE A 25 -22.92 2.63 1.52
N PRO A 26 -23.26 3.50 2.49
CA PRO A 26 -24.34 3.23 3.43
C PRO A 26 -25.67 3.11 2.70
N PHE A 27 -26.50 2.13 3.07
CA PHE A 27 -27.80 1.89 2.42
C PHE A 27 -28.70 3.13 2.34
N ASP A 28 -28.72 3.97 3.38
CA ASP A 28 -29.51 5.20 3.43
C ASP A 28 -29.08 6.26 2.40
N ASN A 29 -27.85 6.17 1.88
CA ASN A 29 -27.33 7.08 0.86
C ASN A 29 -27.64 6.59 -0.57
N ILE A 30 -28.24 5.42 -0.73
CA ILE A 30 -28.62 4.86 -2.03
C ILE A 30 -29.91 5.51 -2.53
N PRO A 31 -30.05 5.82 -3.83
CA PRO A 31 -31.30 6.31 -4.41
C PRO A 31 -32.50 5.45 -4.02
N GLN A 32 -33.59 6.07 -3.58
CA GLN A 32 -34.76 5.37 -3.02
C GLN A 32 -35.34 4.32 -3.96
N ILE A 33 -35.34 4.57 -5.27
CA ILE A 33 -35.84 3.63 -6.29
C ILE A 33 -35.01 2.34 -6.39
N LEU A 34 -33.75 2.37 -5.95
CA LEU A 34 -32.83 1.23 -5.98
C LEU A 34 -32.81 0.47 -4.64
N GLN A 35 -33.25 1.07 -3.54
CA GLN A 35 -33.23 0.44 -2.21
C GLN A 35 -34.02 -0.88 -2.13
N GLU A 36 -35.27 -0.89 -2.61
CA GLU A 36 -36.10 -2.10 -2.61
C GLU A 36 -35.53 -3.21 -3.52
N PRO A 37 -35.13 -2.93 -4.78
CA PRO A 37 -34.44 -3.92 -5.61
C PRO A 37 -33.19 -4.53 -4.97
N LEU A 38 -32.36 -3.73 -4.27
CA LEU A 38 -31.18 -4.25 -3.58
C LEU A 38 -31.55 -5.14 -2.37
N GLN A 39 -32.60 -4.79 -1.62
CA GLN A 39 -33.11 -5.64 -0.54
C GLN A 39 -33.60 -6.99 -1.09
N GLN A 40 -34.38 -6.97 -2.17
CA GLN A 40 -34.84 -8.20 -2.83
C GLN A 40 -33.66 -9.04 -3.34
N ALA A 41 -32.64 -8.40 -3.91
CA ALA A 41 -31.43 -9.07 -4.36
C ALA A 41 -30.71 -9.82 -3.21
N VAL A 42 -30.65 -9.24 -2.00
CA VAL A 42 -30.10 -9.91 -0.80
C VAL A 42 -30.97 -11.08 -0.33
N GLU A 43 -32.30 -10.98 -0.45
CA GLU A 43 -33.25 -11.98 0.06
C GLU A 43 -33.45 -13.19 -0.86
N GLY A 44 -33.06 -13.10 -2.14
CA GLY A 44 -33.19 -14.22 -3.08
C GLY A 44 -33.02 -13.87 -4.56
N GLY A 45 -32.49 -12.69 -4.89
CA GLY A 45 -32.37 -12.18 -6.25
C GLY A 45 -33.54 -11.26 -6.63
N TYR A 46 -33.24 -10.17 -7.33
CA TYR A 46 -34.23 -9.33 -8.00
C TYR A 46 -34.28 -9.70 -9.49
N GLU A 47 -35.48 -9.86 -10.03
CA GLU A 47 -35.71 -10.18 -11.45
C GLU A 47 -36.92 -9.39 -11.97
N THR A 48 -36.80 -8.81 -13.17
CA THR A 48 -37.91 -8.10 -13.84
C THR A 48 -37.85 -8.27 -15.37
N GLU A 49 -39.02 -8.31 -16.01
CA GLU A 49 -39.15 -8.28 -17.47
C GLU A 49 -39.05 -6.86 -18.04
N GLU A 50 -39.28 -5.85 -17.21
CA GLU A 50 -39.21 -4.44 -17.60
C GLU A 50 -38.42 -3.64 -16.57
N VAL A 51 -37.47 -2.82 -17.04
CA VAL A 51 -36.65 -1.94 -16.21
C VAL A 51 -36.91 -0.48 -16.60
N SER A 52 -37.19 0.36 -15.61
CA SER A 52 -37.47 1.78 -15.88
C SER A 52 -36.19 2.56 -16.14
N ARG A 53 -36.26 3.61 -16.97
CA ARG A 53 -35.12 4.54 -17.18
C ARG A 53 -34.62 5.15 -15.87
N GLU A 54 -35.53 5.41 -14.92
CA GLU A 54 -35.18 5.93 -13.59
C GLU A 54 -34.38 4.91 -12.77
N LEU A 55 -34.73 3.62 -12.82
CA LEU A 55 -33.96 2.57 -12.16
C LEU A 55 -32.59 2.38 -12.82
N LEU A 56 -32.52 2.40 -14.16
CA LEU A 56 -31.24 2.36 -14.89
C LEU A 56 -30.33 3.55 -14.53
N ALA A 57 -30.89 4.76 -14.43
CA ALA A 57 -30.14 5.95 -14.02
C ALA A 57 -29.69 5.88 -12.55
N ALA A 58 -30.50 5.32 -11.67
CA ALA A 58 -30.14 5.09 -10.27
C ALA A 58 -28.99 4.08 -10.14
N ILE A 59 -29.03 3.00 -10.94
CA ILE A 59 -27.93 2.04 -11.08
C ILE A 59 -26.68 2.77 -11.57
N ASP A 60 -26.74 3.58 -12.62
CA ASP A 60 -25.57 4.31 -13.12
C ASP A 60 -24.98 5.32 -12.13
N THR A 61 -25.84 6.02 -11.37
CA THR A 61 -25.40 6.92 -10.30
C THR A 61 -24.66 6.16 -9.21
N PHE A 62 -25.19 4.99 -8.86
CA PHE A 62 -24.60 4.10 -7.86
C PHE A 62 -23.26 3.50 -8.32
N ARG A 63 -23.07 3.31 -9.64
CA ARG A 63 -21.85 2.77 -10.25
C ARG A 63 -20.66 3.75 -10.33
N THR A 64 -20.83 5.03 -9.95
CA THR A 64 -19.80 6.11 -9.93
C THR A 64 -18.76 6.02 -11.06
N TYR A 65 -19.09 6.53 -12.24
CA TYR A 65 -18.29 6.38 -13.46
C TYR A 65 -17.30 7.52 -13.77
N GLU A 66 -16.85 8.28 -12.79
CA GLU A 66 -16.21 9.56 -13.10
C GLU A 66 -14.80 9.44 -13.66
N TYR A 67 -13.97 8.47 -13.23
CA TYR A 67 -12.60 8.34 -13.75
C TYR A 67 -12.10 6.89 -13.63
N ALA A 68 -12.02 6.20 -14.77
CA ALA A 68 -10.96 5.24 -15.04
C ALA A 68 -10.57 4.26 -13.91
N THR A 69 -11.51 3.65 -13.20
CA THR A 69 -11.21 2.58 -12.25
C THR A 69 -12.35 1.58 -12.20
N GLU A 70 -11.97 0.32 -11.97
CA GLU A 70 -12.83 -0.84 -12.10
C GLU A 70 -14.09 -0.74 -11.21
N PHE A 71 -15.17 -1.17 -11.85
CA PHE A 71 -16.56 -1.21 -11.42
C PHE A 71 -16.72 -2.05 -10.16
N GLU A 72 -17.05 -1.46 -9.00
CA GLU A 72 -17.42 -2.31 -7.86
C GLU A 72 -18.43 -1.63 -6.90
N PRO A 73 -19.74 -1.89 -7.07
CA PRO A 73 -20.80 -1.19 -6.36
C PRO A 73 -21.08 -1.85 -4.99
N TYR A 74 -20.29 -1.45 -3.98
CA TYR A 74 -20.34 -2.06 -2.67
C TYR A 74 -21.26 -1.33 -1.69
N VAL A 75 -22.19 -2.06 -1.08
CA VAL A 75 -23.15 -1.52 -0.11
C VAL A 75 -23.00 -2.20 1.22
N ARG A 76 -23.28 -1.45 2.29
CA ARG A 76 -23.59 -2.04 3.59
C ARG A 76 -25.10 -2.03 3.86
N ILE A 77 -25.70 -3.22 3.98
CA ILE A 77 -27.10 -3.43 4.36
C ILE A 77 -27.11 -4.18 5.70
N ASP A 78 -27.76 -3.60 6.71
CA ASP A 78 -27.89 -4.17 8.06
C ASP A 78 -26.56 -4.63 8.72
N GLY A 79 -25.45 -3.96 8.38
CA GLY A 79 -24.12 -4.27 8.90
C GLY A 79 -23.32 -5.25 8.05
N THR A 80 -23.94 -5.92 7.08
CA THR A 80 -23.29 -6.84 6.14
C THR A 80 -22.90 -6.11 4.87
N ALA A 81 -21.71 -6.39 4.34
CA ALA A 81 -21.20 -5.79 3.11
C ALA A 81 -21.53 -6.69 1.92
N TYR A 82 -22.02 -6.11 0.83
CA TYR A 82 -22.43 -6.82 -0.38
C TYR A 82 -21.82 -6.18 -1.62
N LYS A 83 -21.46 -7.01 -2.60
CA LYS A 83 -21.22 -6.63 -3.99
C LYS A 83 -22.50 -6.87 -4.77
N PHE A 84 -22.92 -5.87 -5.54
CA PHE A 84 -24.09 -6.01 -6.40
C PHE A 84 -23.69 -6.18 -7.86
N GLU A 85 -24.32 -7.15 -8.53
CA GLU A 85 -24.07 -7.48 -9.92
C GLU A 85 -25.36 -7.30 -10.73
N PRO A 86 -25.50 -6.14 -11.42
CA PRO A 86 -26.67 -5.85 -12.24
C PRO A 86 -26.55 -6.44 -13.65
N THR A 87 -27.53 -7.25 -14.05
CA THR A 87 -27.75 -7.65 -15.45
C THR A 87 -28.87 -6.79 -16.04
N VAL A 88 -28.50 -5.67 -16.66
CA VAL A 88 -29.42 -4.67 -17.23
C VAL A 88 -28.87 -4.18 -18.57
N PRO A 89 -29.71 -3.60 -19.46
CA PRO A 89 -29.24 -3.02 -20.71
C PRO A 89 -28.12 -2.03 -20.41
N THR A 90 -27.00 -2.19 -21.08
CA THR A 90 -25.79 -1.39 -20.84
C THR A 90 -25.16 -1.03 -22.17
N PHE A 91 -25.20 0.26 -22.51
CA PHE A 91 -24.42 0.82 -23.59
C PHE A 91 -22.95 0.81 -23.21
N VAL A 92 -22.12 0.38 -24.14
CA VAL A 92 -20.68 0.28 -24.00
C VAL A 92 -20.04 1.01 -25.18
N ALA A 93 -19.01 1.80 -24.90
CA ALA A 93 -18.16 2.41 -25.92
C ALA A 93 -16.69 2.38 -25.53
N SER A 94 -15.81 2.18 -26.50
CA SER A 94 -14.36 2.19 -26.27
C SER A 94 -13.61 2.58 -27.53
N LEU A 95 -12.38 3.05 -27.33
CA LEU A 95 -11.37 3.09 -28.38
C LEU A 95 -10.41 1.92 -28.20
N PRO A 96 -10.09 1.17 -29.27
CA PRO A 96 -9.09 0.11 -29.18
C PRO A 96 -7.74 0.69 -28.73
N ALA A 97 -6.88 -0.16 -28.17
CA ALA A 97 -5.51 0.24 -27.84
C ALA A 97 -4.83 0.78 -29.09
N ALA A 98 -4.11 1.91 -28.98
CA ALA A 98 -3.47 2.54 -30.13
C ALA A 98 -2.27 1.71 -30.62
N THR A 99 -2.45 1.04 -31.73
CA THR A 99 -1.43 0.21 -32.41
C THR A 99 -1.44 0.55 -33.90
N GLU A 100 -0.40 0.17 -34.64
CA GLU A 100 -0.37 0.36 -36.09
C GLU A 100 -1.56 -0.30 -36.81
N GLU A 101 -2.16 -1.34 -36.22
CA GLU A 101 -3.32 -2.03 -36.81
C GLU A 101 -4.67 -1.34 -36.53
N THR A 102 -4.75 -0.55 -35.46
CA THR A 102 -6.00 0.07 -34.97
C THR A 102 -6.06 1.57 -35.24
N ILE A 103 -4.94 2.19 -35.59
CA ILE A 103 -4.89 3.58 -36.04
C ILE A 103 -5.34 3.65 -37.50
N VAL A 104 -6.28 4.53 -37.76
CA VAL A 104 -6.86 4.76 -39.08
C VAL A 104 -6.09 5.87 -39.77
N GLU A 105 -5.50 5.59 -40.94
CA GLU A 105 -4.73 6.58 -41.71
C GLU A 105 -5.62 7.61 -42.43
N GLU A 106 -6.83 7.21 -42.85
CA GLU A 106 -7.80 8.06 -43.52
C GLU A 106 -9.20 7.83 -42.93
N SER A 107 -9.83 8.90 -42.42
CA SER A 107 -11.22 8.90 -41.94
C SER A 107 -12.03 9.98 -42.65
N ASP A 108 -13.36 9.87 -42.61
CA ASP A 108 -14.25 10.94 -43.07
C ASP A 108 -14.23 12.08 -42.03
N PRO A 109 -13.70 13.28 -42.37
CA PRO A 109 -13.59 14.38 -41.41
C PRO A 109 -14.93 14.82 -40.81
N ASP A 110 -16.05 14.61 -41.51
CA ASP A 110 -17.39 14.95 -41.01
C ASP A 110 -17.90 13.92 -39.98
N ARG A 111 -17.28 12.74 -39.91
CA ARG A 111 -17.58 11.64 -38.98
C ARG A 111 -16.46 11.44 -37.94
N THR A 112 -15.47 12.32 -37.90
CA THR A 112 -14.34 12.26 -36.97
C THR A 112 -14.42 13.39 -35.95
N PHE A 113 -14.42 13.03 -34.67
CA PHE A 113 -14.28 13.99 -33.59
C PHE A 113 -12.81 14.18 -33.23
N THR A 114 -12.28 15.39 -33.44
CA THR A 114 -10.91 15.73 -33.03
C THR A 114 -10.90 16.32 -31.63
N TRP A 115 -10.32 15.59 -30.68
CA TRP A 115 -10.19 16.06 -29.32
C TRP A 115 -8.91 16.90 -29.16
N ALA A 116 -9.08 18.15 -28.73
CA ALA A 116 -7.98 19.07 -28.43
C ALA A 116 -8.05 19.55 -26.97
N PHE A 117 -6.91 19.97 -26.42
CA PHE A 117 -6.76 20.36 -25.00
C PHE A 117 -7.70 21.49 -24.56
N ASP A 118 -8.09 22.36 -25.48
CA ASP A 118 -8.94 23.53 -25.30
C ASP A 118 -10.35 23.34 -25.90
N HIS A 119 -10.73 22.11 -26.22
CA HIS A 119 -12.05 21.83 -26.75
C HIS A 119 -13.13 22.15 -25.69
N GLU A 120 -14.03 23.07 -26.01
CA GLU A 120 -15.21 23.36 -25.20
C GLU A 120 -16.34 22.40 -25.61
N PHE A 121 -16.79 21.58 -24.66
CA PHE A 121 -17.93 20.69 -24.88
C PHE A 121 -19.25 21.40 -24.61
N ASP A 122 -20.21 21.23 -25.52
CA ASP A 122 -21.58 21.74 -25.34
C ASP A 122 -22.37 20.98 -24.26
N SER A 123 -21.86 19.83 -23.80
CA SER A 123 -22.49 18.97 -22.81
C SER A 123 -21.46 18.33 -21.86
N PRO A 124 -21.62 18.48 -20.53
CA PRO A 124 -20.78 17.80 -19.54
C PRO A 124 -20.79 16.26 -19.68
N ALA A 125 -21.89 15.69 -20.20
CA ALA A 125 -21.99 14.25 -20.42
C ALA A 125 -21.10 13.79 -21.58
N VAL A 126 -20.98 14.60 -22.63
CA VAL A 126 -20.08 14.33 -23.76
C VAL A 126 -18.62 14.54 -23.35
N GLU A 127 -18.34 15.59 -22.56
CA GLU A 127 -17.01 15.79 -21.97
C GLU A 127 -16.58 14.57 -21.17
N THR A 128 -17.43 14.09 -20.25
CA THR A 128 -17.15 12.89 -19.45
C THR A 128 -16.95 11.66 -20.33
N PHE A 129 -17.79 11.48 -21.35
CA PHE A 129 -17.67 10.38 -22.31
C PHE A 129 -16.31 10.38 -23.01
N VAL A 130 -15.93 11.50 -23.63
CA VAL A 130 -14.66 11.64 -24.36
C VAL A 130 -13.47 11.48 -23.43
N HIS A 131 -13.52 12.06 -22.22
CA HIS A 131 -12.47 11.90 -21.22
C HIS A 131 -12.26 10.44 -20.76
N VAL A 132 -13.30 9.60 -20.81
CA VAL A 132 -13.19 8.17 -20.49
C VAL A 132 -12.60 7.38 -21.65
N VAL A 133 -13.06 7.61 -22.88
CA VAL A 133 -12.68 6.75 -24.02
C VAL A 133 -11.38 7.15 -24.70
N ALA A 134 -10.98 8.41 -24.63
CA ALA A 134 -9.82 8.96 -25.35
C ALA A 134 -8.61 9.22 -24.44
N TRP A 135 -7.40 9.13 -25.01
CA TRP A 135 -6.14 9.37 -24.27
C TRP A 135 -5.73 10.85 -24.25
N ARG A 136 -5.17 11.32 -23.11
CA ARG A 136 -4.66 12.70 -22.95
C ARG A 136 -3.34 12.82 -22.18
N GLY A 137 -2.31 12.14 -22.63
CA GLY A 137 -0.90 12.37 -22.26
C GLY A 137 -0.49 12.09 -20.81
N ASN A 138 -1.45 11.91 -19.90
CA ASN A 138 -1.25 11.63 -18.49
C ASN A 138 -1.59 10.17 -18.22
N SER A 139 -0.75 9.48 -17.44
CA SER A 139 -0.94 8.08 -17.04
C SER A 139 -2.24 7.80 -16.28
N ALA A 140 -2.96 8.84 -15.83
CA ALA A 140 -4.28 8.71 -15.21
C ALA A 140 -5.44 8.59 -16.22
N ASN A 141 -5.23 8.92 -17.50
CA ASN A 141 -6.26 8.95 -18.55
C ASN A 141 -5.93 7.94 -19.66
N ASN A 142 -5.95 6.65 -19.33
CA ASN A 142 -5.85 5.62 -20.37
C ASN A 142 -7.14 5.59 -21.22
N ARG A 143 -7.10 5.04 -22.44
CA ARG A 143 -8.35 4.74 -23.18
C ARG A 143 -9.12 3.69 -22.37
N HIS A 144 -10.28 4.05 -21.82
CA HIS A 144 -11.12 3.15 -21.03
C HIS A 144 -12.47 2.88 -21.68
N GLU A 145 -13.13 1.83 -21.21
CA GLU A 145 -14.49 1.49 -21.64
C GLU A 145 -15.51 2.38 -20.91
N TYR A 146 -16.29 3.16 -21.66
CA TYR A 146 -17.44 3.90 -21.15
C TYR A 146 -18.65 2.98 -21.07
N ARG A 147 -19.33 2.93 -19.92
CA ARG A 147 -20.55 2.12 -19.72
C ARG A 147 -21.69 2.96 -19.16
N ARG A 148 -22.91 2.83 -19.70
CA ARG A 148 -24.14 3.42 -19.13
C ARG A 148 -25.35 2.55 -19.40
N SER A 149 -26.18 2.35 -18.39
CA SER A 149 -27.48 1.70 -18.53
C SER A 149 -28.58 2.68 -18.97
N ALA A 150 -28.52 3.93 -18.53
CA ALA A 150 -29.33 5.03 -19.02
C ALA A 150 -28.45 6.00 -19.81
N LEU A 151 -28.26 5.72 -21.10
CA LEU A 151 -27.45 6.57 -21.98
C LEU A 151 -28.00 8.02 -22.01
N PRO A 152 -27.18 9.05 -21.73
CA PRO A 152 -27.61 10.43 -21.86
C PRO A 152 -27.84 10.81 -23.33
N ASP A 153 -28.94 11.49 -23.63
CA ASP A 153 -29.30 11.91 -25.00
C ASP A 153 -28.16 12.66 -25.74
N PRO A 154 -27.35 13.53 -25.09
CA PRO A 154 -26.21 14.17 -25.76
C PRO A 154 -25.11 13.18 -26.19
N VAL A 155 -24.90 12.11 -25.42
CA VAL A 155 -23.92 11.06 -25.77
C VAL A 155 -24.46 10.20 -26.91
N GLU A 156 -25.75 9.86 -26.88
CA GLU A 156 -26.41 9.15 -27.99
C GLU A 156 -26.31 9.93 -29.30
N ALA A 157 -26.54 11.25 -29.25
CA ALA A 157 -26.38 12.13 -30.40
C ALA A 157 -24.91 12.18 -30.87
N PHE A 158 -23.95 12.22 -29.94
CA PHE A 158 -22.53 12.22 -30.25
C PHE A 158 -22.09 10.95 -30.99
N VAL A 159 -22.40 9.77 -30.44
CA VAL A 159 -22.01 8.48 -31.06
C VAL A 159 -22.78 8.20 -32.35
N SER A 160 -23.95 8.82 -32.53
CA SER A 160 -24.66 8.79 -33.82
C SER A 160 -24.00 9.68 -34.88
N GLN A 161 -23.33 10.75 -34.46
CA GLN A 161 -22.68 11.73 -35.32
C GLN A 161 -21.26 11.34 -35.73
N TYR A 162 -20.51 10.72 -34.82
CA TYR A 162 -19.09 10.42 -34.99
C TYR A 162 -18.82 8.92 -34.93
N ASP A 163 -18.11 8.40 -35.92
CA ASP A 163 -17.61 7.02 -35.96
C ASP A 163 -16.16 6.92 -35.51
N TYR A 164 -15.42 8.02 -35.51
CA TYR A 164 -14.00 8.07 -35.17
C TYR A 164 -13.71 9.14 -34.15
N VAL A 165 -12.70 8.88 -33.31
CA VAL A 165 -12.13 9.85 -32.38
C VAL A 165 -10.64 9.98 -32.68
N GLU A 166 -10.18 11.22 -32.84
CA GLU A 166 -8.76 11.56 -32.93
C GLU A 166 -8.28 12.05 -31.56
N ASP A 167 -7.29 11.34 -31.00
CA ASP A 167 -6.58 11.72 -29.78
C ASP A 167 -5.05 11.80 -30.05
N GLU A 168 -4.24 11.93 -29.00
CA GLU A 168 -2.78 12.10 -29.15
C GLU A 168 -2.08 10.90 -29.83
N TYR A 169 -2.72 9.72 -29.88
CA TYR A 169 -2.19 8.55 -30.58
C TYR A 169 -2.66 8.44 -32.02
N GLY A 170 -3.52 9.35 -32.48
CA GLY A 170 -4.08 9.38 -33.83
C GLY A 170 -5.56 9.03 -33.84
N ILE A 171 -6.05 8.68 -35.03
CA ILE A 171 -7.48 8.45 -35.28
C ILE A 171 -7.80 6.96 -35.03
N SER A 172 -8.83 6.68 -34.24
CA SER A 172 -9.33 5.33 -33.99
C SER A 172 -10.84 5.26 -34.16
N GLU A 173 -11.33 4.11 -34.63
CA GLU A 173 -12.77 3.84 -34.72
C GLU A 173 -13.37 3.71 -33.30
N LEU A 174 -14.51 4.34 -33.10
CA LEU A 174 -15.28 4.28 -31.86
C LEU A 174 -16.15 3.02 -31.88
N GLU A 175 -15.73 2.02 -31.13
CA GLU A 175 -16.49 0.78 -30.99
C GLU A 175 -17.63 1.01 -30.00
N THR A 176 -18.87 0.70 -30.41
CA THR A 176 -20.05 0.82 -29.54
C THR A 176 -20.92 -0.43 -29.62
N GLU A 177 -21.48 -0.85 -28.49
CA GLU A 177 -22.43 -1.95 -28.42
C GLU A 177 -23.41 -1.80 -27.25
N TRP A 178 -24.57 -2.44 -27.35
CA TRP A 178 -25.46 -2.65 -26.22
C TRP A 178 -25.30 -4.08 -25.71
N ARG A 179 -25.05 -4.23 -24.41
CA ARG A 179 -25.00 -5.52 -23.71
C ARG A 179 -26.29 -5.72 -22.92
N HIS A 180 -26.75 -6.97 -22.81
CA HIS A 180 -27.94 -7.37 -22.03
C HIS A 180 -29.23 -6.63 -22.42
N GLU A 181 -29.50 -6.51 -23.72
CA GLU A 181 -30.69 -5.82 -24.24
C GLU A 181 -32.00 -6.54 -23.89
N ASP A 182 -31.98 -7.87 -23.90
CA ASP A 182 -33.18 -8.69 -23.71
C ASP A 182 -33.41 -9.08 -22.24
N PRO A 183 -34.67 -9.10 -21.77
CA PRO A 183 -35.03 -9.57 -20.43
C PRO A 183 -34.85 -11.11 -20.28
N PRO A 184 -34.84 -11.63 -19.04
CA PRO A 184 -35.08 -10.92 -17.78
C PRO A 184 -33.86 -10.13 -17.30
N TYR A 185 -34.12 -8.99 -16.66
CA TYR A 185 -33.09 -8.15 -16.02
C TYR A 185 -32.99 -8.49 -14.55
N THR A 186 -31.77 -8.58 -14.02
CA THR A 186 -31.52 -9.01 -12.65
C THR A 186 -30.65 -8.06 -11.87
N LEU A 187 -30.79 -8.08 -10.53
CA LEU A 187 -29.78 -7.60 -9.60
C LEU A 187 -29.45 -8.76 -8.66
N GLU A 188 -28.20 -9.18 -8.67
CA GLU A 188 -27.69 -10.19 -7.75
C GLU A 188 -26.88 -9.51 -6.64
N ALA A 189 -26.97 -10.07 -5.43
CA ALA A 189 -26.20 -9.60 -4.27
C ALA A 189 -25.32 -10.74 -3.78
N HIS A 190 -24.01 -10.48 -3.71
CA HIS A 190 -23.05 -11.41 -3.15
C HIS A 190 -22.50 -10.81 -1.87
N GLU A 191 -22.63 -11.53 -0.75
CA GLU A 191 -21.98 -11.13 0.49
C GLU A 191 -20.47 -11.05 0.26
N LEU A 192 -19.88 -9.90 0.60
CA LEU A 192 -18.46 -9.70 0.49
C LEU A 192 -17.74 -10.52 1.56
N THR A 193 -17.21 -11.65 1.12
CA THR A 193 -16.24 -12.40 1.92
C THR A 193 -14.99 -11.55 2.13
N PRO A 194 -14.18 -11.82 3.19
CA PRO A 194 -12.90 -11.17 3.36
C PRO A 194 -12.02 -11.25 2.11
N ASP A 195 -11.98 -12.40 1.42
CA ASP A 195 -11.11 -12.56 0.25
C ASP A 195 -11.54 -11.67 -0.92
N MET A 196 -12.85 -11.60 -1.18
CA MET A 196 -13.42 -10.66 -2.16
C MET A 196 -13.14 -9.22 -1.77
N ARG A 197 -13.14 -8.92 -0.46
CA ARG A 197 -12.91 -7.59 0.04
C ARG A 197 -11.50 -7.09 -0.22
N TRP A 198 -10.53 -7.98 -0.24
CA TRP A 198 -9.13 -7.61 -0.31
C TRP A 198 -8.48 -8.01 -1.64
N ASP A 199 -9.26 -8.61 -2.55
CA ASP A 199 -8.79 -9.29 -3.77
C ASP A 199 -7.60 -10.22 -3.48
N ARG A 200 -7.65 -10.85 -2.31
CA ARG A 200 -6.53 -11.59 -1.75
C ARG A 200 -6.99 -12.50 -0.63
N GLU A 201 -6.39 -13.69 -0.54
CA GLU A 201 -6.62 -14.61 0.56
C GLU A 201 -6.37 -13.92 1.91
N VAL A 202 -7.33 -14.06 2.84
CA VAL A 202 -7.24 -13.56 4.21
C VAL A 202 -7.27 -14.71 5.20
N LEU A 203 -6.12 -14.97 5.80
CA LEU A 203 -5.94 -16.02 6.79
C LEU A 203 -6.37 -15.55 8.19
N ALA A 204 -7.39 -16.18 8.76
CA ALA A 204 -7.77 -15.95 10.15
C ALA A 204 -6.75 -16.57 11.10
N VAL A 205 -6.16 -15.78 12.00
CA VAL A 205 -5.14 -16.23 12.97
C VAL A 205 -5.62 -17.40 13.83
N SER A 206 -6.92 -17.46 14.14
CA SER A 206 -7.53 -18.54 14.92
C SER A 206 -7.58 -19.89 14.19
N GLY A 207 -7.50 -19.88 12.86
CA GLY A 207 -7.51 -21.09 12.02
C GLY A 207 -6.12 -21.59 11.64
N MET A 208 -5.07 -20.84 11.96
CA MET A 208 -3.68 -21.22 11.66
C MET A 208 -3.18 -22.35 12.55
N GLU A 209 -2.18 -23.08 12.05
CA GLU A 209 -1.45 -24.05 12.88
C GLU A 209 -0.84 -23.37 14.12
N PRO A 210 -0.72 -24.07 15.27
CA PRO A 210 -0.39 -23.43 16.54
C PRO A 210 0.90 -22.61 16.53
N LEU A 211 1.94 -23.10 15.85
CA LEU A 211 3.23 -22.40 15.75
C LEU A 211 3.11 -21.13 14.90
N LEU A 212 2.62 -21.25 13.66
CA LEU A 212 2.38 -20.12 12.75
C LEU A 212 1.49 -19.04 13.40
N GLY A 213 0.35 -19.45 13.96
CA GLY A 213 -0.58 -18.54 14.61
C GLY A 213 -0.01 -17.89 15.87
N SER A 214 0.94 -18.54 16.57
CA SER A 214 1.64 -17.93 17.71
C SER A 214 2.65 -16.88 17.27
N THR A 215 3.44 -17.15 16.23
CA THR A 215 4.41 -16.21 15.65
C THR A 215 3.70 -14.99 15.07
N VAL A 216 2.60 -15.18 14.33
CA VAL A 216 1.77 -14.08 13.82
C VAL A 216 1.24 -13.20 14.97
N ARG A 217 0.74 -13.81 16.05
CA ARG A 217 0.28 -13.04 17.23
C ARG A 217 1.40 -12.26 17.88
N GLU A 218 2.60 -12.83 17.97
CA GLU A 218 3.78 -12.17 18.52
C GLU A 218 4.22 -10.98 17.65
N VAL A 219 4.35 -11.19 16.34
CA VAL A 219 4.72 -10.13 15.38
C VAL A 219 3.68 -9.00 15.43
N LEU A 220 2.38 -9.32 15.40
CA LEU A 220 1.31 -8.32 15.52
C LEU A 220 1.16 -7.73 16.92
N ALA A 221 1.65 -8.37 17.98
CA ALA A 221 1.68 -7.79 19.32
C ALA A 221 2.97 -6.99 19.58
N SER A 222 3.91 -7.00 18.64
CA SER A 222 5.23 -6.42 18.84
C SER A 222 5.13 -4.94 19.18
N PRO A 223 5.73 -4.52 20.30
CA PRO A 223 5.60 -3.16 20.79
C PRO A 223 6.45 -2.14 20.01
N HIS A 224 7.19 -2.52 18.94
CA HIS A 224 7.79 -1.60 17.94
C HIS A 224 6.77 -0.65 17.24
N ARG A 225 5.58 -0.54 17.83
CA ARG A 225 4.40 0.21 17.46
C ARG A 225 4.41 1.69 17.82
N GLU A 226 5.32 2.21 18.64
CA GLU A 226 5.31 3.64 19.00
C GLU A 226 6.64 4.14 19.60
N PRO A 227 7.02 5.44 19.43
CA PRO A 227 6.33 6.50 18.69
C PRO A 227 7.20 7.12 17.57
N ALA A 228 6.64 7.36 16.37
CA ALA A 228 7.19 8.38 15.47
C ALA A 228 6.20 8.94 14.44
N THR A 229 5.16 8.20 14.01
CA THR A 229 4.21 8.73 13.02
C THR A 229 2.79 8.22 13.19
N GLU A 230 1.81 9.12 12.98
CA GLU A 230 0.40 8.80 12.74
C GLU A 230 0.16 8.24 11.32
N SER A 231 1.22 7.98 10.54
CA SER A 231 1.09 7.40 9.20
C SER A 231 0.57 5.97 9.29
N GLN A 232 -0.12 5.54 8.22
CA GLN A 232 -0.82 4.25 8.09
C GLN A 232 0.13 3.05 8.30
N SER A 233 0.44 2.78 9.57
CA SER A 233 1.10 1.64 10.19
C SER A 233 2.21 0.95 9.39
N HIS A 234 3.46 1.40 9.47
CA HIS A 234 4.63 0.60 9.04
C HIS A 234 5.41 0.13 10.26
N HIS A 235 5.11 -1.06 10.78
CA HIS A 235 5.83 -1.63 11.92
C HIS A 235 6.86 -2.64 11.43
N ILE A 236 8.10 -2.45 11.84
CA ILE A 236 9.20 -3.34 11.47
C ILE A 236 9.60 -4.14 12.70
N ASN A 237 9.53 -5.45 12.58
CA ASN A 237 9.98 -6.42 13.56
C ASN A 237 11.22 -7.13 13.01
N VAL A 238 12.19 -7.34 13.88
CA VAL A 238 13.47 -7.99 13.58
C VAL A 238 13.49 -9.30 14.35
N SER A 239 13.53 -10.44 13.64
CA SER A 239 13.57 -11.75 14.29
C SER A 239 14.57 -12.68 13.63
N HIS A 240 15.48 -13.21 14.44
CA HIS A 240 16.46 -14.24 14.08
C HIS A 240 15.88 -15.67 14.05
N ASP A 241 14.67 -15.89 14.56
CA ASP A 241 14.09 -17.23 14.78
C ASP A 241 12.67 -17.30 14.22
N LEU A 242 12.53 -17.13 12.90
CA LEU A 242 11.23 -17.32 12.25
C LEU A 242 11.05 -18.80 11.87
N PRO A 243 9.88 -19.42 12.20
CA PRO A 243 9.57 -20.74 11.68
C PRO A 243 9.58 -20.75 10.15
N GLU A 244 10.13 -21.79 9.53
CA GLU A 244 10.20 -21.96 8.07
C GLU A 244 8.82 -21.72 7.40
N GLN A 245 7.76 -22.28 7.97
CA GLN A 245 6.39 -22.08 7.51
C GLN A 245 5.93 -20.61 7.54
N PHE A 246 6.39 -19.80 8.50
CA PHE A 246 6.08 -18.37 8.56
C PHE A 246 6.76 -17.62 7.42
N VAL A 247 8.04 -17.93 7.16
CA VAL A 247 8.81 -17.35 6.05
C VAL A 247 8.18 -17.76 4.71
N GLU A 248 7.90 -19.04 4.49
CA GLU A 248 7.26 -19.54 3.26
C GLU A 248 5.89 -18.90 3.00
N THR A 249 5.12 -18.59 4.04
CA THR A 249 3.78 -18.00 3.91
C THR A 249 3.84 -16.51 3.55
N PHE A 250 4.79 -15.76 4.12
CA PHE A 250 4.78 -14.29 4.08
C PHE A 250 5.91 -13.65 3.26
N THR A 251 6.82 -14.43 2.70
CA THR A 251 7.83 -13.94 1.75
C THR A 251 7.23 -13.85 0.34
N GLU A 252 7.38 -12.70 -0.32
CA GLU A 252 7.06 -12.55 -1.74
C GLU A 252 8.01 -13.44 -2.56
N SER A 253 7.55 -14.62 -2.96
CA SER A 253 8.32 -15.54 -3.80
C SER A 253 7.84 -15.47 -5.24
N ALA A 254 8.71 -15.79 -6.21
CA ALA A 254 8.33 -15.93 -7.63
C ALA A 254 7.22 -16.98 -7.90
N ARG A 255 6.77 -17.72 -6.87
CA ARG A 255 5.70 -18.71 -6.94
C ARG A 255 4.35 -18.22 -6.41
N SER A 256 4.32 -17.17 -5.59
CA SER A 256 3.09 -16.58 -5.06
C SER A 256 2.93 -15.19 -5.66
N GLU A 257 1.98 -15.02 -6.57
CA GLU A 257 1.74 -13.71 -7.18
C GLU A 257 1.32 -12.66 -6.14
N GLN A 258 0.79 -13.07 -4.97
CA GLN A 258 0.43 -12.19 -3.86
C GLN A 258 0.50 -12.89 -2.48
N VAL A 259 1.16 -12.28 -1.49
CA VAL A 259 1.28 -12.76 -0.09
C VAL A 259 -0.04 -12.55 0.67
N PRO A 260 -0.62 -13.57 1.35
CA PRO A 260 -1.93 -13.47 1.99
C PRO A 260 -1.98 -12.41 3.09
N PHE A 261 -3.16 -11.81 3.28
CA PHE A 261 -3.43 -10.99 4.45
C PHE A 261 -3.79 -11.83 5.66
N VAL A 262 -3.72 -11.21 6.83
CA VAL A 262 -3.97 -11.86 8.11
C VAL A 262 -5.06 -11.11 8.85
N GLN A 263 -6.11 -11.84 9.27
CA GLN A 263 -7.16 -11.28 10.11
C GLN A 263 -6.96 -11.66 11.58
N ARG A 264 -6.95 -10.64 12.44
CA ARG A 264 -6.90 -10.79 13.90
C ARG A 264 -7.91 -9.84 14.55
N GLU A 265 -8.81 -10.41 15.36
CA GLU A 265 -9.77 -9.63 16.19
C GLU A 265 -10.61 -8.63 15.36
N GLY A 266 -10.88 -8.96 14.10
CA GLY A 266 -11.68 -8.14 13.17
C GLY A 266 -10.87 -7.18 12.30
N ASP A 267 -9.61 -6.90 12.66
CA ASP A 267 -8.69 -6.13 11.83
C ASP A 267 -7.95 -7.03 10.83
N VAL A 268 -7.62 -6.49 9.67
CA VAL A 268 -6.82 -7.15 8.63
C VAL A 268 -5.47 -6.45 8.51
N TYR A 269 -4.41 -7.25 8.45
CA TYR A 269 -3.03 -6.84 8.41
C TYR A 269 -2.34 -7.46 7.20
N GLU A 270 -1.47 -6.70 6.57
CA GLU A 270 -0.46 -7.23 5.66
C GLU A 270 0.79 -7.54 6.49
N ILE A 271 1.34 -8.74 6.30
CA ILE A 271 2.61 -9.17 6.86
C ILE A 271 3.52 -9.49 5.68
N ARG A 272 4.70 -8.88 5.65
CA ARG A 272 5.73 -9.17 4.66
C ARG A 272 6.99 -9.63 5.37
N VAL A 273 7.61 -10.66 4.82
CA VAL A 273 8.92 -11.13 5.25
C VAL A 273 9.91 -10.86 4.13
N GLU A 274 10.97 -10.15 4.47
CA GLU A 274 12.08 -9.89 3.58
C GLU A 274 13.33 -10.59 4.12
N GLU A 275 13.95 -11.43 3.30
CA GLU A 275 15.28 -11.96 3.57
C GLU A 275 16.30 -10.86 3.27
N THR A 276 17.08 -10.48 4.27
CA THR A 276 18.06 -9.42 4.12
C THR A 276 19.30 -9.94 3.42
N THR A 277 19.94 -9.07 2.64
CA THR A 277 21.18 -9.39 1.94
C THR A 277 22.34 -8.61 2.56
N PRO A 278 22.80 -8.96 3.78
CA PRO A 278 23.82 -8.21 4.51
C PRO A 278 25.18 -8.22 3.79
N ASP A 279 25.36 -9.06 2.78
CA ASP A 279 26.58 -9.16 1.98
C ASP A 279 26.69 -8.09 0.88
N LEU A 280 25.68 -7.24 0.67
CA LEU A 280 25.70 -6.21 -0.39
C LEU A 280 26.66 -5.07 -0.09
N VAL A 281 26.76 -4.63 1.17
CA VAL A 281 27.76 -3.70 1.69
C VAL A 281 28.29 -4.32 2.98
N PRO A 282 29.58 -4.69 3.07
CA PRO A 282 30.13 -5.24 4.30
C PRO A 282 30.02 -4.23 5.43
N VAL A 283 29.40 -4.65 6.53
CA VAL A 283 29.27 -3.85 7.74
C VAL A 283 29.80 -4.65 8.92
N SER A 284 30.72 -4.07 9.68
CA SER A 284 31.04 -4.54 11.02
C SER A 284 30.23 -3.79 12.06
N LEU A 285 29.65 -4.57 12.97
CA LEU A 285 28.85 -4.07 14.08
C LEU A 285 29.37 -4.65 15.39
N SER A 286 29.58 -3.78 16.38
CA SER A 286 30.07 -4.20 17.68
C SER A 286 29.45 -3.36 18.80
N SER A 287 29.34 -3.95 19.98
CA SER A 287 28.81 -3.28 21.17
C SER A 287 29.73 -3.54 22.37
N THR A 288 30.02 -2.51 23.15
CA THR A 288 30.78 -2.62 24.40
C THR A 288 30.10 -1.87 25.54
N VAL A 289 30.32 -2.28 26.79
CA VAL A 289 29.80 -1.54 27.96
C VAL A 289 30.93 -0.65 28.41
N VAL A 290 30.63 0.63 28.46
CA VAL A 290 31.51 1.67 28.97
C VAL A 290 30.91 2.18 30.28
N GLY A 291 31.76 2.46 31.26
CA GLY A 291 31.33 3.02 32.54
C GLY A 291 32.19 4.21 32.88
N ASP A 292 31.59 5.26 33.42
CA ASP A 292 32.36 6.36 33.99
C ASP A 292 32.70 6.13 35.47
N ASP A 293 33.68 6.87 35.98
CA ASP A 293 34.09 6.83 37.39
C ASP A 293 32.96 7.31 38.35
N THR A 294 31.85 7.81 37.81
CA THR A 294 30.64 8.23 38.55
C THR A 294 29.56 7.16 38.65
N GLY A 295 29.76 6.00 38.01
CA GLY A 295 28.90 4.82 38.14
C GLY A 295 27.75 4.72 37.13
N THR A 296 27.74 5.58 36.10
CA THR A 296 26.79 5.46 35.00
C THR A 296 27.36 4.49 33.97
N GLU A 297 26.65 3.38 33.75
CA GLU A 297 26.98 2.39 32.72
C GLU A 297 26.24 2.75 31.43
N ALA A 298 26.95 2.75 30.31
CA ALA A 298 26.40 2.95 28.98
C ALA A 298 26.87 1.85 28.03
N ILE A 299 26.15 1.69 26.94
CA ILE A 299 26.47 0.78 25.85
C ILE A 299 26.98 1.63 24.70
N GLU A 300 28.21 1.38 24.27
CA GLU A 300 28.76 1.97 23.07
C GLU A 300 28.50 1.01 21.89
N LEU A 301 27.66 1.44 20.95
CA LEU A 301 27.38 0.74 19.69
C LEU A 301 28.21 1.38 18.57
N THR A 302 29.00 0.56 17.88
CA THR A 302 29.87 1.00 16.80
C THR A 302 29.52 0.28 15.50
N VAL A 303 29.23 1.05 14.46
CA VAL A 303 29.00 0.59 13.08
C VAL A 303 30.16 1.06 12.21
N ALA A 304 30.77 0.16 11.43
CA ALA A 304 31.73 0.53 10.39
C ALA A 304 31.35 -0.13 9.06
N VAL A 305 31.45 0.64 7.98
CA VAL A 305 31.27 0.14 6.61
C VAL A 305 32.64 -0.21 6.08
N GLU A 306 32.87 -1.47 5.70
CA GLU A 306 34.20 -1.94 5.32
C GLU A 306 34.42 -1.83 3.80
N THR A 307 35.65 -1.51 3.40
CA THR A 307 36.02 -1.46 1.97
C THR A 307 36.50 -2.81 1.41
N ASP A 308 36.84 -3.76 2.28
CA ASP A 308 37.41 -5.05 1.92
C ASP A 308 36.32 -6.13 1.68
N GLY A 309 35.59 -6.03 0.57
CA GLY A 309 34.88 -7.20 0.02
C GLY A 309 33.55 -6.93 -0.69
N ARG A 310 33.47 -7.37 -1.96
CA ARG A 310 32.24 -7.65 -2.74
C ARG A 310 31.33 -6.49 -3.14
N ALA A 311 31.30 -5.35 -2.44
CA ALA A 311 30.54 -4.18 -2.84
C ALA A 311 31.39 -3.22 -3.70
N ALA A 312 30.93 -2.91 -4.91
CA ALA A 312 31.46 -1.78 -5.67
C ALA A 312 30.90 -0.47 -5.08
N ILE A 313 31.28 -0.13 -3.84
CA ILE A 313 31.07 1.23 -3.33
C ILE A 313 32.06 2.10 -4.10
N SER A 314 31.61 2.67 -5.22
CA SER A 314 32.44 3.57 -6.04
C SER A 314 32.61 4.94 -5.40
N GLU A 315 31.78 5.27 -4.41
CA GLU A 315 31.72 6.56 -3.75
C GLU A 315 32.56 6.62 -2.46
N PRO A 316 33.09 7.79 -2.09
CA PRO A 316 33.88 7.97 -0.87
C PRO A 316 33.02 8.03 0.41
N GLU A 317 31.70 8.14 0.29
CA GLU A 317 30.78 8.32 1.41
C GLU A 317 29.49 7.51 1.18
N VAL A 318 28.95 6.96 2.26
CA VAL A 318 27.63 6.31 2.28
C VAL A 318 26.76 6.97 3.34
N ARG A 319 25.44 6.88 3.19
CA ARG A 319 24.51 7.42 4.17
C ARG A 319 23.91 6.29 4.98
N LEU A 320 24.07 6.35 6.29
CA LEU A 320 23.35 5.48 7.21
C LEU A 320 22.11 6.22 7.70
N TYR A 321 20.95 5.58 7.61
CA TYR A 321 19.71 6.12 8.14
C TYR A 321 19.00 5.10 9.02
N SER A 322 18.32 5.58 10.06
CA SER A 322 17.46 4.76 10.91
C SER A 322 16.34 5.61 11.51
N ARG A 323 15.28 4.95 11.97
CA ARG A 323 14.16 5.63 12.64
C ARG A 323 14.56 5.93 14.07
N GLY A 324 14.47 7.19 14.48
CA GLY A 324 14.61 7.66 15.86
C GLY A 324 16.04 7.98 16.31
N ALA A 325 17.05 7.18 15.94
CA ALA A 325 18.46 7.42 16.29
C ALA A 325 19.42 6.85 15.25
N THR A 326 20.65 7.35 15.21
CA THR A 326 21.73 6.79 14.37
C THR A 326 22.86 6.27 15.27
N PRO A 327 23.21 4.97 15.29
CA PRO A 327 22.78 3.96 14.33
C PRO A 327 21.34 3.47 14.45
N THR A 328 20.77 3.40 15.65
CA THR A 328 19.39 2.93 15.85
C THR A 328 18.86 3.31 17.24
N VAL A 329 17.57 3.13 17.49
CA VAL A 329 17.01 3.21 18.84
C VAL A 329 17.15 1.87 19.56
N LEU A 330 17.75 1.87 20.75
CA LEU A 330 17.85 0.67 21.59
C LEU A 330 16.81 0.67 22.72
N TRP A 331 16.17 -0.49 22.91
CA TRP A 331 15.20 -0.74 23.96
C TRP A 331 15.52 -2.06 24.65
N ILE A 332 15.23 -2.12 25.94
CA ILE A 332 15.36 -3.36 26.72
C ILE A 332 14.02 -3.71 27.35
N ARG A 333 13.72 -5.01 27.43
CA ARG A 333 12.53 -5.50 28.10
C ARG A 333 12.90 -6.15 29.43
N ALA A 334 12.43 -5.57 30.54
CA ALA A 334 12.62 -6.08 31.89
C ALA A 334 11.25 -6.19 32.57
N ASP A 335 10.99 -7.31 33.25
CA ASP A 335 9.73 -7.56 33.98
C ASP A 335 8.44 -7.32 33.18
N GLY A 336 8.50 -7.47 31.86
CA GLY A 336 7.39 -7.26 30.93
C GLY A 336 7.26 -5.82 30.40
N GLU A 337 7.94 -4.86 31.00
CA GLU A 337 7.99 -3.45 30.61
C GLU A 337 9.16 -3.15 29.66
N ARG A 338 9.03 -2.09 28.86
CA ARG A 338 10.07 -1.62 27.93
C ARG A 338 10.73 -0.37 28.49
N HIS A 339 12.05 -0.36 28.47
CA HIS A 339 12.84 0.79 28.85
C HIS A 339 13.63 1.26 27.63
N LEU A 340 13.44 2.52 27.26
CA LEU A 340 14.30 3.23 26.30
C LEU A 340 15.65 3.47 26.96
N LEU A 341 16.75 3.18 26.27
CA LEU A 341 18.07 3.61 26.74
C LEU A 341 18.23 5.10 26.43
N ASP A 342 18.86 5.89 27.29
CA ASP A 342 19.03 7.33 26.98
C ASP A 342 20.22 7.53 26.04
N SER A 343 20.14 8.43 25.06
CA SER A 343 21.21 8.62 24.08
C SER A 343 21.15 9.99 23.41
N ASP A 344 22.31 10.59 23.15
CA ASP A 344 22.45 11.79 22.32
C ASP A 344 22.34 11.49 20.82
N ALA A 345 22.31 10.22 20.43
CA ALA A 345 22.12 9.77 19.06
C ALA A 345 20.68 9.95 18.55
N TYR A 346 19.73 10.30 19.43
CA TYR A 346 18.33 10.51 19.06
C TYR A 346 18.15 11.77 18.21
N ALA A 347 17.43 11.63 17.09
CA ALA A 347 17.15 12.74 16.20
C ALA A 347 16.10 13.70 16.78
N ASP A 348 16.27 14.98 16.46
CA ASP A 348 15.20 15.97 16.56
C ASP A 348 14.07 15.64 15.55
N ASP A 349 12.84 16.04 15.85
CA ASP A 349 11.67 15.77 14.99
C ASP A 349 11.88 16.31 13.57
N MET A 350 11.68 15.47 12.54
CA MET A 350 11.70 15.91 11.15
C MET A 350 10.32 16.38 10.69
N TRP A 351 10.31 17.60 10.17
CA TRP A 351 9.16 18.26 9.57
C TRP A 351 9.43 18.53 8.09
N GLU A 352 8.48 18.20 7.23
CA GLU A 352 8.50 18.65 5.84
C GLU A 352 7.37 19.66 5.65
N SER A 353 7.72 20.83 5.10
CA SER A 353 6.73 21.83 4.75
C SER A 353 5.93 21.35 3.55
N ALA A 354 4.61 21.24 3.71
CA ALA A 354 3.73 20.94 2.59
C ALA A 354 3.90 22.04 1.52
N PRO A 355 4.14 21.70 0.24
CA PRO A 355 4.38 22.68 -0.82
C PRO A 355 3.26 23.73 -0.96
N ASP A 356 2.04 23.35 -0.57
CA ASP A 356 0.83 24.12 -0.82
C ASP A 356 0.23 24.77 0.44
N ASP A 357 0.68 24.42 1.66
CA ASP A 357 0.22 25.06 2.91
C ASP A 357 1.28 24.94 4.04
N PRO A 358 2.02 26.01 4.35
CA PRO A 358 3.03 26.00 5.42
C PRO A 358 2.44 25.97 6.84
N ALA A 359 1.11 26.02 7.01
CA ALA A 359 0.46 25.76 8.31
C ALA A 359 0.16 24.26 8.53
N LEU A 360 0.34 23.44 7.48
CA LEU A 360 0.23 21.98 7.49
C LEU A 360 1.63 21.35 7.35
N ASP A 361 2.60 21.81 8.16
CA ASP A 361 3.86 21.08 8.30
C ASP A 361 3.54 19.63 8.69
N ARG A 362 3.93 18.69 7.82
CA ARG A 362 3.69 17.28 8.05
C ARG A 362 4.86 16.74 8.85
N ARG A 363 4.58 16.20 10.05
CA ARG A 363 5.56 15.40 10.78
C ARG A 363 5.86 14.15 9.96
N LEU A 364 7.01 14.10 9.30
CA LEU A 364 7.43 12.96 8.48
C LEU A 364 7.84 11.75 9.33
N GLY A 365 8.25 12.02 10.57
CA GLY A 365 8.70 11.05 11.55
C GLY A 365 9.93 11.56 12.29
N THR A 366 10.43 10.77 13.24
CA THR A 366 11.78 10.96 13.79
C THR A 366 12.67 10.00 13.02
N SER A 367 13.45 10.49 12.06
CA SER A 367 14.48 9.71 11.38
C SER A 367 15.81 10.41 11.54
N ALA A 368 16.83 9.65 11.90
CA ALA A 368 18.18 10.11 12.08
C ALA A 368 19.02 9.60 10.89
N SER A 369 19.93 10.42 10.39
CA SER A 369 20.88 9.98 9.37
C SER A 369 22.26 10.54 9.62
N ALA A 370 23.28 9.77 9.31
CA ALA A 370 24.67 10.21 9.31
C ALA A 370 25.35 9.80 8.00
N THR A 371 26.20 10.67 7.48
CA THR A 371 27.12 10.31 6.40
C THR A 371 28.37 9.68 7.01
N ILE A 372 28.75 8.52 6.51
CA ILE A 372 29.89 7.73 6.99
C ILE A 372 30.85 7.53 5.82
N THR A 373 32.13 7.82 6.05
CA THR A 373 33.21 7.40 5.16
C THR A 373 33.54 5.93 5.44
N PRO A 374 33.64 5.05 4.43
CA PRO A 374 34.09 3.68 4.64
C PRO A 374 35.39 3.62 5.47
N ASP A 375 35.50 2.58 6.30
CA ASP A 375 36.55 2.35 7.31
C ASP A 375 36.63 3.41 8.44
N SER A 376 35.72 4.38 8.47
CA SER A 376 35.56 5.32 9.59
C SER A 376 34.30 4.97 10.39
N PRO A 377 34.43 4.40 11.61
CA PRO A 377 33.28 3.96 12.38
C PRO A 377 32.41 5.12 12.85
N LEU A 378 31.10 4.89 12.88
CA LEU A 378 30.13 5.68 13.62
C LEU A 378 29.89 5.02 14.99
N THR A 379 29.94 5.81 16.06
CA THR A 379 29.77 5.33 17.43
C THR A 379 28.69 6.13 18.14
N ALA A 380 27.81 5.45 18.87
CA ALA A 380 26.78 6.06 19.73
C ALA A 380 26.78 5.41 21.12
N ALA A 381 26.57 6.21 22.17
CA ALA A 381 26.48 5.74 23.54
C ALA A 381 25.02 5.75 24.02
N TYR A 382 24.62 4.68 24.71
CA TYR A 382 23.26 4.47 25.23
C TYR A 382 23.33 4.20 26.73
N GLU A 383 22.87 5.14 27.56
CA GLU A 383 22.88 5.01 29.02
C GLU A 383 21.91 3.92 29.48
N ILE A 384 22.38 3.08 30.39
CA ILE A 384 21.59 1.99 30.98
C ILE A 384 20.81 2.55 32.19
N PRO A 385 19.47 2.44 32.21
CA PRO A 385 18.65 2.86 33.33
C PRO A 385 19.13 2.25 34.65
N ALA A 386 19.28 3.09 35.68
CA ALA A 386 19.91 2.66 36.94
C ALA A 386 19.08 1.66 37.76
N ASP A 387 17.78 1.61 37.50
CA ASP A 387 16.79 0.74 38.12
C ASP A 387 16.67 -0.63 37.44
N LEU A 388 17.36 -0.85 36.33
CA LEU A 388 17.26 -2.09 35.60
C LEU A 388 17.97 -3.24 36.34
N PRO A 389 17.33 -4.40 36.55
CA PRO A 389 17.97 -5.51 37.24
C PRO A 389 19.18 -6.09 36.47
N PRO A 390 20.16 -6.69 37.17
CA PRO A 390 21.22 -7.45 36.54
C PRO A 390 20.65 -8.60 35.70
N GLY A 391 21.22 -8.82 34.51
CA GLY A 391 20.70 -9.84 33.60
C GLY A 391 21.25 -9.72 32.19
N THR A 392 20.74 -10.60 31.33
CA THR A 392 20.99 -10.55 29.88
C THR A 392 19.71 -10.12 29.19
N TYR A 393 19.81 -9.07 28.38
CA TYR A 393 18.73 -8.46 27.63
C TYR A 393 19.07 -8.49 26.14
N HIS A 394 18.03 -8.42 25.32
CA HIS A 394 18.15 -8.30 23.88
C HIS A 394 17.48 -6.99 23.44
N SER A 395 18.17 -6.25 22.58
CA SER A 395 17.62 -5.13 21.85
C SER A 395 17.81 -5.40 20.37
N ASP A 396 16.73 -5.35 19.62
CA ASP A 396 16.80 -5.43 18.16
C ASP A 396 16.98 -4.03 17.58
N GLY A 397 17.78 -3.94 16.53
CA GLY A 397 18.14 -2.72 15.84
C GLY A 397 18.01 -2.88 14.34
N LEU A 398 17.81 -1.76 13.65
CA LEU A 398 17.76 -1.68 12.20
C LEU A 398 18.34 -0.34 11.77
N PHE A 399 19.22 -0.37 10.79
CA PHE A 399 19.55 0.76 9.96
C PHE A 399 19.56 0.34 8.50
N THR A 400 19.44 1.32 7.63
CA THR A 400 19.61 1.15 6.19
C THR A 400 20.85 1.92 5.77
N ILE A 401 21.62 1.34 4.85
CA ILE A 401 22.70 2.04 4.17
C ILE A 401 22.22 2.40 2.78
N GLU A 402 22.35 3.66 2.40
CA GLU A 402 22.18 4.17 1.05
C GLU A 402 23.55 4.47 0.44
N TRP A 403 23.73 4.07 -0.82
CA TRP A 403 24.93 4.35 -1.59
C TRP A 403 24.61 4.52 -3.08
N ASP A 404 25.41 5.29 -3.80
CA ASP A 404 25.24 5.45 -5.25
C ASP A 404 26.05 4.39 -6.01
N VAL A 405 25.44 3.81 -7.04
CA VAL A 405 26.12 2.99 -8.04
C VAL A 405 25.83 3.56 -9.43
N SER A 406 26.77 4.32 -9.99
CA SER A 406 26.71 4.88 -11.35
C SER A 406 25.51 5.82 -11.60
N GLY A 407 25.21 6.70 -10.65
CA GLY A 407 24.10 7.65 -10.68
C GLY A 407 22.75 7.04 -10.31
N GLN A 408 22.75 5.81 -9.77
CA GLN A 408 21.56 5.15 -9.24
C GLN A 408 21.72 4.93 -7.74
N LEU A 409 20.84 5.54 -6.95
CA LEU A 409 20.76 5.29 -5.52
C LEU A 409 20.36 3.83 -5.27
N ARG A 410 21.13 3.15 -4.43
CA ARG A 410 20.89 1.81 -3.92
C ARG A 410 20.70 1.91 -2.41
N GLU A 411 19.92 0.99 -1.85
CA GLU A 411 19.74 0.88 -0.41
C GLU A 411 19.71 -0.59 0.02
N ALA A 412 20.09 -0.86 1.26
CA ALA A 412 19.98 -2.18 1.88
C ALA A 412 19.78 -2.06 3.40
N ALA A 413 18.84 -2.86 3.92
CA ALA A 413 18.53 -2.95 5.34
C ALA A 413 19.50 -3.88 6.07
N TYR A 414 19.94 -3.47 7.25
CA TYR A 414 20.84 -4.22 8.15
C TYR A 414 20.18 -4.38 9.52
N PRO A 415 19.26 -5.36 9.68
CA PRO A 415 18.72 -5.70 10.97
C PRO A 415 19.75 -6.48 11.80
N PHE A 416 19.76 -6.25 13.10
CA PHE A 416 20.67 -6.90 14.03
C PHE A 416 20.07 -7.04 15.42
N ARG A 417 20.66 -7.93 16.21
CA ARG A 417 20.33 -8.13 17.62
C ARG A 417 21.54 -7.83 18.50
N CYS A 418 21.37 -6.88 19.41
CA CYS A 418 22.33 -6.60 20.48
C CYS A 418 22.00 -7.44 21.73
N THR A 419 22.95 -8.26 22.16
CA THR A 419 22.90 -8.94 23.47
C THR A 419 23.63 -8.11 24.51
N ILE A 420 22.84 -7.53 25.42
CA ILE A 420 23.25 -6.60 26.46
C ILE A 420 23.34 -7.36 27.78
N THR A 421 24.50 -7.37 28.44
CA THR A 421 24.67 -8.03 29.73
C THR A 421 24.97 -7.00 30.79
N ILE A 422 24.05 -6.86 31.75
CA ILE A 422 24.18 -5.91 32.87
C ILE A 422 24.68 -6.69 34.08
N PRO A 423 25.88 -6.37 34.60
CA PRO A 423 26.46 -7.08 35.73
C PRO A 423 25.68 -6.80 37.02
N GLY A 424 25.82 -7.69 38.00
CA GLY A 424 25.32 -7.44 39.36
C GLY A 424 26.06 -6.27 39.99
N ARG A 425 25.37 -5.14 40.21
CA ARG A 425 25.90 -3.95 40.89
C ARG A 425 26.13 -4.20 42.39
#